data_AF-A0A3D5HZZ1-F1
#
_entry.id   AF-A0A3D5HZZ1-F1
#
_cell.length_a   1.000
_cell.length_b   1.000
_cell.length_c   1.000
_cell.angle_alpha   90.00
_cell.angle_beta   90.00
_cell.angle_gamma   90.00
#
_symmetry.space_group_name_H-M   'P 1'
#
loop_
_entity.id
_entity.type
_entity.pdbx_description
1 polymer ?
#
loop_
_entity_poly.entity_id
_entity_poly.type
_entity_poly.pdbx_seq_one_letter_code
_entity_poly.pdbx_strand_id
1 'polypeptide(L)'
;EVTASVSAVAALPSVRAALTQQQQQLGQQGGLVAEGRDIGTAVFPDAELKIYLTATVAERARRRAADLAARGLPVPELSQLEQEIADRDHKDSSREVAPLRQASDAVELLSDGLSIDEVVAQIVALFRERVPVEALNADA
;
A
#
# COMPACT_ATOMS: atom_id res chain seq x y z
N GLU A 1 -3.61 -17.28 -12.46
CA GLU A 1 -4.20 -18.10 -11.39
C GLU A 1 -3.91 -17.52 -10.00
N VAL A 2 -2.65 -17.46 -9.56
CA VAL A 2 -2.27 -16.98 -8.21
C VAL A 2 -2.83 -15.60 -7.85
N THR A 3 -2.68 -14.58 -8.71
CA THR A 3 -3.12 -13.20 -8.43
C THR A 3 -4.62 -13.06 -8.16
N ALA A 4 -5.46 -13.87 -8.83
CA ALA A 4 -6.91 -13.80 -8.70
C ALA A 4 -7.40 -14.36 -7.36
N SER A 5 -6.65 -15.29 -6.76
CA SER A 5 -7.01 -15.95 -5.50
C SER A 5 -6.52 -15.21 -4.25
N VAL A 6 -5.60 -14.24 -4.40
CA VAL A 6 -4.96 -13.55 -3.24
C VAL A 6 -5.99 -12.87 -2.35
N SER A 7 -6.94 -12.10 -2.89
CA SER A 7 -7.93 -11.40 -2.07
C SER A 7 -8.81 -12.37 -1.26
N ALA A 8 -9.13 -13.54 -1.81
CA ALA A 8 -9.91 -14.56 -1.10
C ALA A 8 -9.12 -15.20 0.05
N VAL A 9 -7.86 -15.57 -0.18
CA VAL A 9 -6.98 -16.13 0.86
C VAL A 9 -6.69 -15.09 1.94
N ALA A 10 -6.44 -13.84 1.54
CA ALA A 10 -6.15 -12.73 2.45
C ALA A 10 -7.37 -12.33 3.32
N ALA A 11 -8.58 -12.79 2.99
CA ALA A 11 -9.78 -12.57 3.81
C ALA A 11 -9.92 -13.59 4.96
N LEU A 12 -9.16 -14.69 4.95
CA LEU A 12 -9.26 -15.75 5.96
C LEU A 12 -8.66 -15.30 7.32
N PRO A 13 -9.43 -15.26 8.42
CA PRO A 13 -8.96 -14.72 9.70
C PRO A 13 -7.70 -15.38 10.25
N SER A 14 -7.57 -16.71 10.13
CA SER A 14 -6.40 -17.46 10.62
C SER A 14 -5.12 -17.12 9.86
N VAL A 15 -5.21 -17.00 8.54
CA VAL A 15 -4.09 -16.58 7.68
C VAL A 15 -3.67 -15.16 8.03
N ARG A 16 -4.63 -14.26 8.18
CA ARG A 16 -4.36 -12.87 8.57
C ARG A 16 -3.67 -12.78 9.91
N ALA A 17 -4.21 -13.45 10.94
CA ALA A 17 -3.64 -13.42 12.28
C ALA A 17 -2.18 -13.88 12.29
N ALA A 18 -1.87 -14.98 11.60
CA ALA A 18 -0.51 -15.50 11.50
C ALA A 18 0.45 -14.53 10.80
N LEU A 19 0.05 -13.97 9.65
CA LEU A 19 0.89 -13.04 8.89
C LEU A 19 1.04 -11.66 9.58
N THR A 20 -0.01 -11.16 10.23
CA THR A 20 0.07 -9.91 11.00
C THR A 20 1.05 -10.05 12.15
N GLN A 21 1.02 -11.18 12.87
CA GLN A 21 1.96 -11.44 13.95
C GLN A 21 3.42 -11.43 13.46
N GLN A 22 3.69 -12.09 12.32
CA GLN A 22 5.03 -12.10 11.73
C GLN A 22 5.49 -10.71 11.28
N GLN A 23 4.61 -9.94 10.64
CA GLN A 23 4.91 -8.55 10.25
C GLN A 23 5.23 -7.70 11.48
N GLN A 24 4.41 -7.79 12.53
CA GLN A 24 4.62 -7.05 13.77
C GLN A 24 5.97 -7.39 14.43
N GLN A 25 6.34 -8.67 14.44
CA GLN A 25 7.66 -9.10 14.93
C GLN A 25 8.81 -8.46 14.16
N LEU A 26 8.72 -8.38 12.83
CA LEU A 26 9.72 -7.73 11.99
C LEU A 26 9.82 -6.21 12.25
N GLY A 27 8.72 -5.58 12.63
CA GLY A 27 8.69 -4.14 12.94
C GLY A 27 9.06 -3.77 14.37
N GLN A 28 9.31 -4.73 15.27
CA GLN A 28 9.56 -4.45 16.70
C GLN A 28 10.77 -3.55 16.94
N GLN A 29 11.78 -3.62 16.08
CA GLN A 29 13.01 -2.84 16.19
C GLN A 29 12.92 -1.47 15.50
N GLY A 30 11.75 -1.10 14.95
CA GLY A 30 11.62 0.10 14.13
C GLY A 30 12.45 0.03 12.85
N GLY A 31 12.70 1.19 12.23
CA GLY A 31 13.51 1.30 11.00
C GLY A 31 12.90 0.60 9.76
N LEU A 32 11.61 0.29 9.81
CA LEU A 32 10.90 -0.47 8.77
C LEU A 32 10.02 0.44 7.91
N VAL A 33 10.12 0.29 6.60
CA VAL A 33 9.10 0.77 5.65
C VAL A 33 8.23 -0.42 5.26
N ALA A 34 6.94 -0.36 5.57
CA ALA A 34 5.97 -1.42 5.27
C ALA A 34 4.92 -0.93 4.25
N GLU A 35 4.68 -1.74 3.21
CA GLU A 35 3.65 -1.49 2.20
C GLU A 35 2.55 -2.55 2.29
N GLY A 36 1.29 -2.12 2.22
CA GLY A 36 0.16 -3.04 2.21
C GLY A 36 -1.18 -2.32 2.32
N ARG A 37 -2.26 -3.09 2.47
CA ARG A 37 -3.65 -2.59 2.44
C ARG A 37 -4.14 -2.03 3.78
N ASP A 38 -3.68 -2.63 4.89
CA ASP A 38 -4.15 -2.35 6.25
C ASP A 38 -2.98 -2.15 7.24
N ILE A 39 -1.82 -1.73 6.72
CA ILE A 39 -0.61 -1.53 7.52
C ILE A 39 -0.86 -0.52 8.64
N GLY A 40 -1.26 0.71 8.30
CA GLY A 40 -1.48 1.76 9.30
C GLY A 40 -2.78 1.66 10.11
N THR A 41 -3.64 0.68 9.82
CA THR A 41 -4.95 0.51 10.49
C THR A 41 -5.05 -0.76 11.33
N ALA A 42 -4.28 -1.80 11.02
CA ALA A 42 -4.34 -3.09 11.70
C ALA A 42 -2.97 -3.68 12.05
N VAL A 43 -1.96 -3.57 11.17
CA VAL A 43 -0.65 -4.19 11.43
C VAL A 43 0.20 -3.32 12.35
N PHE A 44 0.40 -2.05 12.01
CA PHE A 44 1.14 -1.04 12.76
C PHE A 44 0.25 0.20 13.00
N PRO A 45 -0.78 0.09 13.87
CA PRO A 45 -1.67 1.20 14.17
C PRO A 45 -0.97 2.35 14.90
N ASP A 46 0.23 2.14 15.43
CA ASP A 46 1.01 3.15 16.15
C ASP A 46 2.24 3.65 15.37
N ALA A 47 2.32 3.35 14.06
CA ALA A 47 3.42 3.82 13.21
C ALA A 47 3.53 5.36 13.19
N GLU A 48 4.76 5.86 13.25
CA GLU A 48 5.08 7.30 13.38
C GLU A 48 4.67 8.10 12.13
N LEU A 49 4.77 7.47 10.95
CA LEU A 49 4.29 8.02 9.69
C LEU A 49 3.43 6.99 8.96
N LYS A 50 2.21 7.40 8.60
CA LYS A 50 1.30 6.62 7.77
C LYS A 50 0.98 7.42 6.51
N ILE A 51 1.23 6.81 5.35
CA ILE A 51 0.91 7.38 4.05
C ILE A 51 -0.21 6.54 3.43
N TYR A 52 -1.27 7.20 3.01
CA TYR A 52 -2.29 6.62 2.15
C TYR A 52 -2.03 7.08 0.71
N LEU A 53 -1.21 6.32 -0.01
CA LEU A 53 -0.84 6.61 -1.38
C LEU A 53 -1.97 6.16 -2.32
N THR A 54 -2.53 7.10 -3.07
CA THR A 54 -3.66 6.82 -3.98
C THR A 54 -3.45 7.44 -5.36
N ALA A 55 -4.28 7.00 -6.31
CA ALA A 55 -4.37 7.53 -7.66
C ALA A 55 -5.70 7.14 -8.29
N THR A 56 -6.12 7.87 -9.32
CA THR A 56 -7.31 7.51 -10.10
C THR A 56 -7.19 6.08 -10.69
N VAL A 57 -8.34 5.42 -10.88
CA VAL A 57 -8.39 4.10 -11.53
C VAL A 57 -7.74 4.16 -12.93
N ALA A 58 -8.02 5.22 -13.69
CA ALA A 58 -7.46 5.46 -15.01
C ALA A 58 -5.92 5.58 -15.00
N GLU A 59 -5.36 6.32 -14.03
CA GLU A 59 -3.91 6.41 -13.87
C GLU A 59 -3.28 5.06 -13.55
N ARG A 60 -3.87 4.31 -12.62
CA ARG A 60 -3.39 3.00 -12.22
C ARG A 60 -3.49 1.98 -13.37
N ALA A 61 -4.55 2.04 -14.17
CA ALA A 61 -4.70 1.23 -15.38
C ALA A 61 -3.61 1.55 -16.42
N ARG A 62 -3.32 2.84 -16.65
CA ARG A 62 -2.26 3.27 -17.57
C ARG A 62 -0.88 2.80 -17.11
N ARG A 63 -0.55 2.97 -15.82
CA ARG A 63 0.71 2.47 -15.23
C ARG A 63 0.83 0.96 -15.34
N ARG A 64 -0.27 0.23 -15.12
CA ARG A 64 -0.30 -1.23 -15.27
C ARG A 64 -0.10 -1.67 -16.71
N ALA A 65 -0.72 -1.00 -17.67
CA ALA A 65 -0.51 -1.26 -19.08
C ALA A 65 0.96 -1.05 -19.48
N ALA A 66 1.58 0.05 -19.01
CA ALA A 66 2.99 0.32 -19.23
C ALA A 66 3.92 -0.73 -18.61
N ASP A 67 3.65 -1.19 -17.37
CA ASP A 67 4.39 -2.28 -16.71
C ASP A 67 4.31 -3.58 -17.51
N LEU A 68 3.11 -3.97 -17.98
CA LEU A 68 2.92 -5.17 -18.79
C LEU A 68 3.69 -5.07 -20.12
N ALA A 69 3.60 -3.92 -20.80
CA ALA A 69 4.31 -3.68 -22.05
C ALA A 69 5.84 -3.76 -21.87
N ALA A 70 6.38 -3.12 -20.83
CA ALA A 70 7.80 -3.13 -20.51
C ALA A 70 8.35 -4.53 -20.22
N ARG A 71 7.48 -5.43 -19.71
CA ARG A 71 7.81 -6.83 -19.43
C ARG A 71 7.58 -7.76 -20.63
N GLY A 72 7.15 -7.23 -21.78
CA GLY A 72 6.82 -8.02 -22.98
C GLY A 72 5.59 -8.91 -22.80
N LEU A 73 4.69 -8.56 -21.88
CA LEU A 73 3.45 -9.30 -21.62
C LEU A 73 2.30 -8.72 -22.45
N PRO A 74 1.26 -9.52 -22.77
CA PRO A 74 0.04 -9.00 -23.39
C PRO A 74 -0.55 -7.86 -22.57
N VAL A 75 -0.89 -6.77 -23.24
CA VAL A 75 -1.50 -5.58 -22.65
C VAL A 75 -3.00 -5.61 -22.98
N PRO A 76 -3.88 -5.78 -21.99
CA PRO A 76 -5.32 -5.69 -22.21
C PRO A 76 -5.75 -4.27 -22.56
N GLU A 77 -6.99 -4.13 -23.04
CA GLU A 77 -7.60 -2.82 -23.22
C GLU A 77 -7.66 -2.05 -21.89
N LEU A 78 -7.47 -0.73 -21.95
CA LEU A 78 -7.45 0.09 -20.73
C LEU A 78 -8.74 -0.04 -19.92
N SER A 79 -9.90 -0.09 -20.58
CA SER A 79 -11.20 -0.27 -19.91
C SER A 79 -11.29 -1.58 -19.13
N GLN A 80 -10.66 -2.65 -19.62
CA GLN A 80 -10.60 -3.92 -18.90
C GLN A 80 -9.72 -3.78 -17.64
N LEU A 81 -8.54 -3.15 -17.75
CA LEU A 81 -7.67 -2.92 -16.60
C LEU A 81 -8.34 -2.02 -15.56
N GLU A 82 -9.06 -1.00 -15.98
CA GLU A 82 -9.84 -0.12 -15.10
C GLU A 82 -10.88 -0.91 -14.31
N GLN A 83 -11.65 -1.77 -14.99
CA GLN A 83 -12.65 -2.62 -14.34
C GLN A 83 -12.01 -3.59 -13.33
N GLU A 84 -10.95 -4.29 -13.73
CA GLU A 84 -10.24 -5.24 -12.86
C GLU A 84 -9.67 -4.55 -11.60
N ILE A 85 -9.16 -3.33 -11.76
CA ILE A 85 -8.66 -2.52 -10.65
C ILE A 85 -9.81 -2.08 -9.74
N ALA A 86 -10.91 -1.56 -10.30
CA ALA A 86 -12.06 -1.12 -9.53
C ALA A 86 -12.70 -2.28 -8.74
N ASP A 87 -12.85 -3.45 -9.35
CA ASP A 87 -13.37 -4.64 -8.68
C ASP A 87 -12.49 -5.09 -7.53
N ARG A 88 -11.16 -5.03 -7.71
CA ARG A 88 -10.21 -5.36 -6.64
C ARG A 88 -10.29 -4.35 -5.51
N ASP A 89 -10.32 -3.06 -5.82
CA ASP A 89 -10.41 -2.01 -4.80
C ASP A 89 -11.71 -2.13 -4.01
N HIS A 90 -12.82 -2.45 -4.67
CA HIS A 90 -14.10 -2.73 -4.01
C HIS A 90 -13.99 -3.92 -3.06
N LYS A 91 -13.46 -5.06 -3.51
CA LYS A 91 -13.25 -6.25 -2.67
C LYS A 91 -12.33 -5.97 -1.47
N ASP A 92 -11.24 -5.24 -1.69
CA ASP A 92 -10.27 -4.92 -0.64
C ASP A 92 -10.85 -3.94 0.40
N SER A 93 -11.71 -3.00 -0.01
CA SER A 93 -12.34 -2.02 0.88
C SER A 93 -13.62 -2.52 1.56
N SER A 94 -14.33 -3.48 0.96
CA SER A 94 -15.59 -4.02 1.49
C SER A 94 -15.42 -5.24 2.40
N ARG A 95 -14.20 -5.75 2.59
CA ARG A 95 -13.97 -6.94 3.43
C ARG A 95 -14.25 -6.65 4.91
N GLU A 96 -14.83 -7.61 5.62
CA GLU A 96 -15.15 -7.47 7.04
C GLU A 96 -13.89 -7.31 7.90
N VAL A 97 -12.83 -8.07 7.59
CA VAL A 97 -11.60 -8.10 8.38
C VAL A 97 -10.53 -7.19 7.76
N ALA A 98 -10.15 -6.16 8.52
CA ALA A 98 -9.10 -5.20 8.19
C ALA A 98 -9.24 -4.57 6.80
N PRO A 99 -10.37 -3.94 6.43
CA PRO A 99 -10.58 -3.37 5.10
C PRO A 99 -9.49 -2.36 4.69
N LEU A 100 -9.24 -2.25 3.38
CA LEU A 100 -8.48 -1.12 2.83
C LEU A 100 -9.26 0.16 3.13
N ARG A 101 -8.69 0.98 4.01
CA ARG A 101 -9.18 2.30 4.37
C ARG A 101 -8.03 3.16 4.84
N GLN A 102 -8.16 4.47 4.63
CA GLN A 102 -7.24 5.45 5.20
C GLN A 102 -7.37 5.43 6.74
N ALA A 103 -6.23 5.38 7.45
CA ALA A 103 -6.19 5.59 8.88
C ALA A 103 -6.49 7.07 9.19
N SER A 104 -7.14 7.37 10.32
CA SER A 104 -7.57 8.74 10.66
C SER A 104 -6.42 9.76 10.75
N ASP A 105 -5.20 9.27 11.00
CA ASP A 105 -3.96 10.05 11.13
C ASP A 105 -3.00 9.88 9.93
N ALA A 106 -3.42 9.14 8.90
CA ALA A 106 -2.64 8.96 7.68
C ALA A 106 -2.74 10.19 6.77
N VAL A 107 -1.61 10.56 6.17
CA VAL A 107 -1.56 11.59 5.12
C VAL A 107 -1.96 10.95 3.79
N GLU A 108 -2.99 11.48 3.14
CA GLU A 108 -3.32 11.10 1.77
C GLU A 108 -2.31 11.74 0.80
N LEU A 109 -1.75 10.92 -0.10
CA LEU A 109 -0.85 11.37 -1.15
C LEU A 109 -1.43 10.94 -2.50
N LEU A 110 -1.91 11.91 -3.28
CA LEU A 110 -2.38 11.72 -4.65
C LEU A 110 -1.20 11.67 -5.61
N SER A 111 -1.00 10.53 -6.28
CA SER A 111 0.13 10.33 -7.18
C SER A 111 -0.19 10.56 -8.65
N ASP A 112 -1.43 10.92 -9.02
CA ASP A 112 -1.79 11.24 -10.40
C ASP A 112 -0.88 12.32 -10.98
N GLY A 113 -0.31 12.07 -12.17
CA GLY A 113 0.59 12.99 -12.84
C GLY A 113 1.98 13.16 -12.21
N LEU A 114 2.26 12.55 -11.06
CA LEU A 114 3.57 12.59 -10.42
C LEU A 114 4.48 11.47 -10.93
N SER A 115 5.76 11.80 -11.09
CA SER A 115 6.84 10.84 -11.25
C SER A 115 7.15 10.10 -9.94
N ILE A 116 7.87 8.98 -10.05
CA ILE A 116 8.32 8.22 -8.87
C ILE A 116 9.17 9.10 -7.95
N ASP A 117 10.09 9.88 -8.51
CA ASP A 117 10.99 10.73 -7.73
C ASP A 117 10.23 11.84 -6.97
N GLU A 118 9.19 12.42 -7.57
CA GLU A 118 8.35 13.40 -6.90
C GLU A 118 7.56 12.79 -5.73
N VAL A 119 7.00 11.58 -5.92
CA VAL A 119 6.31 10.85 -4.84
C VAL A 119 7.27 10.53 -3.70
N VAL A 120 8.46 10.01 -4.03
CA VAL A 120 9.50 9.69 -3.03
C VAL A 120 9.93 10.94 -2.28
N ALA A 121 10.18 12.06 -2.98
CA ALA A 121 10.57 13.31 -2.36
C ALA A 121 9.53 13.82 -1.35
N GLN A 122 8.23 13.72 -1.69
CA GLN A 122 7.16 14.08 -0.77
C GLN A 122 7.10 13.17 0.45
N ILE A 123 7.20 11.85 0.28
CA ILE A 123 7.20 10.90 1.41
C ILE A 123 8.40 11.17 2.34
N VAL A 124 9.59 11.39 1.78
CA VAL A 124 10.80 11.70 2.56
C VAL A 124 10.67 13.04 3.30
N ALA A 125 10.05 14.05 2.68
CA ALA A 125 9.79 15.33 3.35
C ALA A 125 8.85 15.16 4.54
N LEU A 126 7.74 14.44 4.37
CA LEU A 126 6.78 14.11 5.44
C LEU A 126 7.44 13.34 6.58
N PHE A 127 8.33 12.40 6.24
CA PHE A 127 9.10 11.66 7.24
C PHE A 127 9.99 12.57 8.07
N ARG A 128 10.75 13.47 7.43
CA ARG A 128 11.65 14.42 8.13
C ARG A 128 10.90 15.43 8.98
N GLU A 129 9.67 15.78 8.63
CA GLU A 129 8.82 16.66 9.43
C GLU A 129 8.31 15.98 10.70
N ARG A 130 7.98 14.68 10.62
CA ARG A 130 7.34 13.95 11.71
C ARG A 130 8.28 13.15 12.60
N VAL A 131 9.42 12.72 12.05
CA VAL A 131 10.38 11.86 12.74
C VAL A 131 11.67 12.66 12.97
N PRO A 132 11.92 13.14 14.20
CA PRO A 132 13.13 13.87 14.53
C PRO A 132 14.38 13.04 14.24
N VAL A 133 15.44 13.70 13.75
CA VAL A 133 16.71 13.06 13.40
C VAL A 133 17.34 12.33 14.60
N GLU A 134 17.05 12.75 15.84
CA GLU A 134 17.53 12.07 17.04
C GLU A 134 16.95 10.65 17.20
N ALA A 135 15.74 10.39 16.69
CA ALA A 135 15.10 9.08 16.76
C ALA A 135 15.78 8.03 15.87
N LEU A 136 16.62 8.44 14.91
CA LEU A 136 17.34 7.55 14.00
C LEU A 136 18.69 7.09 14.52
N ASN A 137 19.22 7.74 15.57
CA ASN A 137 20.56 7.50 16.10
C ASN A 137 20.54 6.85 17.50
N ALA A 138 19.37 6.56 18.06
CA ALA A 138 19.26 6.05 19.43
C ALA A 138 19.68 4.57 19.58
N ASP A 139 19.85 3.84 18.48
CA ASP A 139 20.24 2.42 18.44
C ASP A 139 21.53 2.15 17.64
N ALA A 140 22.40 3.15 17.45
CA ALA A 140 23.74 2.99 16.85
C ALA A 140 24.84 2.83 17.90
#